data_AF-A0A966YRJ8-F1
#
_entry.id   AF-A0A966YRJ8-F1
#
_cell.length_a   1.000
_cell.length_b   1.000
_cell.length_c   1.000
_cell.angle_alpha   90.00
_cell.angle_beta   90.00
_cell.angle_gamma   90.00
#
_symmetry.space_group_name_H-M   'P 1'
#
loop_
_entity.id
_entity.type
_entity.pdbx_description
1 polymer ?
#
loop_
_entity_poly.entity_id
_entity_poly.type
_entity_poly.pdbx_seq_one_letter_code
_entity_poly.pdbx_strand_id
1 'polypeptide(L)' 'MEYMYVLTTYYDGELYNTHRIADFTDAAQLWALCKDHGNAKEYATYNLTDPTGKMYTKNFYADGRVTIK' A
#
# COMPACT_ATOMS: atom_id res chain seq x y z
N MET A 1 16.74 -13.66 8.24
CA MET A 1 15.77 -13.13 7.26
C MET A 1 15.84 -11.63 7.37
N GLU A 2 15.91 -10.92 6.25
CA GLU A 2 15.90 -9.45 6.28
C GLU A 2 14.49 -8.99 6.67
N TYR A 3 14.38 -8.41 7.87
CA TYR A 3 13.15 -7.91 8.45
C TYR A 3 12.77 -6.59 7.76
N MET A 4 12.15 -6.68 6.59
CA MET A 4 11.76 -5.52 5.79
C MET A 4 10.26 -5.28 5.82
N TYR A 5 9.87 -4.01 5.81
CA TYR A 5 8.52 -3.59 5.45
C TYR A 5 8.30 -3.87 3.96
N VAL A 6 7.07 -4.23 3.59
CA VAL A 6 6.70 -4.46 2.19
C VAL A 6 5.45 -3.65 1.87
N LEU A 7 5.57 -2.70 0.95
CA LEU A 7 4.45 -1.96 0.39
C LEU A 7 4.09 -2.55 -0.98
N THR A 8 2.93 -3.19 -1.09
CA THR A 8 2.39 -3.62 -2.38
C THR A 8 1.30 -2.66 -2.84
N THR A 9 1.28 -2.39 -4.14
CA THR A 9 0.26 -1.58 -4.81
C THR A 9 -0.43 -2.44 -5.84
N TYR A 10 -1.75 -2.49 -5.76
CA TYR A 10 -2.60 -3.13 -6.75
C TYR A 10 -3.49 -2.09 -7.41
N TYR A 11 -3.64 -2.19 -8.72
CA TYR A 11 -4.59 -1.41 -9.49
C TYR A 11 -5.61 -2.36 -10.10
N ASP A 12 -6.89 -2.14 -9.79
CA ASP A 12 -8.00 -2.96 -10.29
C ASP A 12 -7.81 -4.47 -10.02
N GLY A 13 -7.18 -4.81 -8.89
CA GLY A 13 -6.88 -6.18 -8.46
C GLY A 13 -5.56 -6.76 -8.99
N GLU A 14 -4.88 -6.09 -9.92
CA GLU A 14 -3.61 -6.54 -10.50
C GLU A 14 -2.42 -5.95 -9.75
N LEU A 15 -1.41 -6.78 -9.45
CA LEU A 15 -0.20 -6.33 -8.75
C LEU A 15 0.59 -5.39 -9.67
N TYR A 16 0.66 -4.12 -9.27
CA TYR A 16 1.38 -3.10 -10.01
C TYR A 16 2.81 -2.92 -9.52
N ASN A 17 3.02 -2.89 -8.20
CA ASN A 17 4.35 -2.68 -7.63
C ASN A 17 4.52 -3.39 -6.28
N THR A 18 5.76 -3.79 -5.99
CA THR A 18 6.20 -4.29 -4.68
C THR A 18 7.45 -3.54 -4.27
N HIS A 19 7.36 -2.76 -3.21
CA HIS A 19 8.47 -2.01 -2.66
C HIS A 19 8.90 -2.57 -1.31
N ARG A 20 10.16 -2.98 -1.19
CA ARG A 20 10.75 -3.53 0.04
C ARG A 20 11.57 -2.44 0.72
N ILE A 21 11.28 -2.18 1.99
CA ILE A 21 11.80 -1.02 2.72
C ILE A 21 12.45 -1.53 4.01
N ALA A 22 13.68 -1.09 4.28
CA ALA A 22 14.47 -1.62 5.40
C ALA A 22 14.05 -1.04 6.76
N ASP A 23 13.64 0.23 6.80
CA ASP A 23 13.32 0.93 8.04
C ASP A 23 11.87 1.43 8.11
N PHE A 24 11.46 1.75 9.33
CA PHE A 24 10.10 2.22 9.63
C PHE A 24 9.83 3.65 9.11
N THR A 25 10.83 4.53 9.11
CA THR A 25 10.63 5.94 8.78
C THR A 25 10.30 6.08 7.30
N ASP A 26 11.06 5.42 6.44
CA ASP A 26 10.82 5.40 5.00
C ASP A 26 9.49 4.70 4.68
N ALA A 27 9.16 3.62 5.38
CA ALA A 27 7.90 2.93 5.21
C ALA A 27 6.70 3.82 5.58
N ALA A 28 6.80 4.57 6.68
CA ALA A 28 5.77 5.52 7.11
C ALA A 28 5.62 6.68 6.11
N GLN A 29 6.72 7.21 5.58
CA GLN A 29 6.69 8.27 4.58
C GLN A 29 6.02 7.81 3.28
N LEU A 30 6.40 6.66 2.75
CA LEU A 30 5.79 6.10 1.53
C LEU A 30 4.31 5.78 1.74
N TRP A 31 3.95 5.22 2.89
CA TRP A 31 2.56 4.94 3.23
C TRP A 31 1.69 6.21 3.32
N ALA A 32 2.27 7.33 3.76
CA ALA A 32 1.60 8.62 3.80
C ALA A 32 1.35 9.20 2.39
N LEU A 33 2.17 8.83 1.39
CA LEU A 33 1.97 9.25 -0.01
C LEU A 33 0.82 8.49 -0.69
N CYS A 34 0.45 7.29 -0.20
CA CYS A 34 -0.71 6.54 -0.67
C CYS A 34 -2.02 7.21 -0.21
N LYS A 35 -2.54 8.13 -1.04
CA LYS A 35 -3.67 9.03 -0.70
C LYS A 35 -4.80 9.09 -1.75
N ASP A 36 -4.65 8.43 -2.89
CA ASP A 36 -5.63 8.39 -3.97
C ASP A 36 -5.55 7.04 -4.70
N HIS A 37 -6.35 6.84 -5.76
CA HIS A 37 -6.32 5.62 -6.55
C HIS A 37 -5.20 5.56 -7.61
N GLY A 38 -4.34 6.58 -7.68
CA GLY A 38 -3.33 6.72 -8.72
C GLY A 38 -3.91 6.58 -10.13
N ASN A 39 -3.44 5.55 -10.84
CA ASN A 39 -3.81 5.26 -12.23
C ASN A 39 -4.83 4.11 -12.36
N ALA A 40 -5.37 3.60 -11.26
CA ALA A 40 -6.41 2.58 -11.31
C ALA A 40 -7.69 3.12 -11.95
N LYS A 41 -8.42 2.27 -12.68
CA LYS A 41 -9.69 2.65 -13.32
C LYS A 41 -10.85 2.63 -12.33
N GLU A 42 -10.87 1.65 -11.44
CA GLU A 42 -11.94 1.45 -10.46
C GLU A 42 -11.44 1.67 -9.04
N TYR A 43 -10.33 1.05 -8.65
CA TYR A 43 -9.77 1.21 -7.31
C TYR A 43 -8.29 0.82 -7.21
N ALA A 44 -7.57 1.48 -6.30
CA ALA A 44 -6.24 1.07 -5.88
C ALA A 44 -6.27 0.46 -4.48
N THR A 45 -5.48 -0.58 -4.27
CA THR A 45 -5.22 -1.17 -2.96
C THR A 45 -3.74 -1.02 -2.63
N TYR A 46 -3.46 -0.40 -1.49
CA TYR A 46 -2.12 -0.31 -0.92
C TYR A 46 -2.07 -1.18 0.34
N ASN A 47 -1.13 -2.12 0.38
CA ASN A 47 -0.89 -2.94 1.57
C ASN A 47 0.52 -2.70 2.10
N LEU A 48 0.63 -2.27 3.35
CA LEU A 48 1.89 -2.19 4.07
C LEU A 48 1.97 -3.36 5.04
N THR A 49 2.91 -4.28 4.81
CA THR A 49 3.22 -5.38 5.73
C THR A 49 4.45 -5.02 6.54
N ASP A 50 4.36 -5.09 7.86
CA ASP A 50 5.50 -4.89 8.75
C ASP A 50 6.34 -6.18 8.92
N PRO A 51 7.55 -6.09 9.50
CA PRO A 51 8.40 -7.26 9.68
C PRO A 51 7.85 -8.31 10.66
N THR A 52 6.81 -7.98 11.43
CA THR A 52 6.11 -8.93 12.30
C THR A 52 5.04 -9.73 11.54
N GLY A 53 4.77 -9.35 10.29
CA GLY A 53 3.75 -9.95 9.43
C GLY A 53 2.38 -9.29 9.55
N LYS A 54 2.24 -8.21 10.33
CA LYS A 54 0.99 -7.45 10.40
C LYS A 54 0.85 -6.60 9.14
N MET A 55 -0.35 -6.61 8.56
CA MET A 55 -0.68 -5.87 7.34
C MET A 55 -1.66 -4.75 7.63
N TYR A 56 -1.43 -3.59 7.01
CA TYR A 56 -2.33 -2.44 6.99
C TYR A 56 -2.78 -2.21 5.55
N THR A 57 -4.07 -1.96 5.34
CA THR A 57 -4.64 -1.83 3.99
C THR A 57 -5.37 -0.51 3.83
N LYS A 58 -5.14 0.17 2.70
CA LYS A 58 -5.94 1.30 2.21
C LYS A 58 -6.50 0.94 0.84
N ASN A 59 -7.80 1.14 0.65
CA ASN A 59 -8.41 1.14 -0.68
C ASN A 59 -8.94 2.53 -1.01
N PHE A 60 -8.66 2.97 -2.23
CA PHE A 60 -9.17 4.22 -2.80
C PHE A 60 -9.94 3.89 -4.06
N TYR A 61 -11.21 4.27 -4.11
CA TYR A 61 -12.10 4.02 -5.24
C TYR A 61 -12.23 5.27 -6.11
N ALA A 62 -12.42 5.09 -7.42
CA ALA A 62 -12.60 6.19 -8.39
C ALA A 62 -13.84 7.03 -8.12
N ASP A 63 -14.82 6.49 -7.40
CA ASP A 63 -16.01 7.22 -6.96
C ASP A 63 -15.80 8.04 -5.67
N GLY A 64 -14.57 8.09 -5.15
CA GLY A 64 -14.20 8.86 -3.96
C GLY A 64 -14.38 8.12 -2.63
N ARG A 65 -14.86 6.85 -2.64
CA ARG A 65 -14.87 6.04 -1.42
C ARG A 65 -13.45 5.71 -0.98
N VAL A 66 -13.26 5.65 0.34
CA VAL A 66 -11.99 5.24 0.97
C VAL A 66 -12.29 4.22 2.06
N THR A 67 -11.54 3.13 2.11
CA THR A 67 -11.64 2.13 3.19
C THR A 67 -10.26 1.85 3.76
N ILE A 68 -10.15 1.77 5.08
CA ILE A 68 -8.90 1.49 5.80
C ILE A 68 -9.14 0.30 6.72
N LYS A 69 -8.20 -0.65 6.72
CA LYS A 69 -8.24 -1.86 7.58
C LYS A 69 -6.90 -2.07 8.26
#